data_AF-A0A1D1V7Z3-F1
#
_entry.id   AF-A0A1D1V7Z3-F1
#
_cell.length_a   1.000
_cell.length_b   1.000
_cell.length_c   1.000
_cell.angle_alpha   90.00
_cell.angle_beta   90.00
_cell.angle_gamma   90.00
#
_symmetry.space_group_name_H-M   'P 1'
#
loop_
_entity.id
_entity.type
_entity.pdbx_description
1 polymer ?
#
loop_
_entity_poly.entity_id
_entity_poly.type
_entity_poly.pdbx_seq_one_letter_code
_entity_poly.pdbx_strand_id
1 'polypeptide(L)'
;MAVSALTMDSIAPIRTVKRIQLGILSPDEIRAMSSSEGGIRYAEVYENGRPKLGGLMDPRLGTVDRMMRCQTCAGNMTECPGHFGHIDLAKPVFHIGFLTKTIKVLRCVCFYCSRLLASPENAKMKEALSRSKGNPKKRLMMVYDVCKAKKICEGGAEIDSKKDDAGEAVPEDKKKSGFSGCGRYQPSIRRSGLDLTGEWKQTNEESQEKKQPISADRVLEIFRNISDEDCLLLGFDPKYILDYQDILV
;
A
#
# COMPACT_ATOMS: atom_id res chain seq x y z
N MET A 1 -15.99 -44.05 11.81
CA MET A 1 -15.73 -43.86 13.26
C MET A 1 -15.57 -42.38 13.51
N ALA A 2 -16.52 -41.79 14.24
CA ALA A 2 -16.56 -40.37 14.54
C ALA A 2 -15.42 -40.00 15.50
N VAL A 3 -14.59 -39.04 15.12
CA VAL A 3 -13.62 -38.41 16.02
C VAL A 3 -14.39 -37.38 16.85
N SER A 4 -15.18 -37.87 17.80
CA SER A 4 -15.80 -37.07 18.85
C SER A 4 -14.83 -36.99 20.02
N ALA A 5 -13.74 -36.25 19.85
CA ALA A 5 -12.84 -35.86 20.92
C ALA A 5 -13.10 -34.38 21.27
N LEU A 6 -14.09 -34.21 22.15
CA LEU A 6 -14.26 -33.15 23.15
C LEU A 6 -13.28 -31.97 23.08
N THR A 7 -13.71 -30.87 22.47
CA THR A 7 -13.37 -29.51 22.96
C THR A 7 -14.64 -29.04 23.67
N MET A 8 -14.65 -29.06 25.02
CA MET A 8 -15.90 -29.19 25.78
C MET A 8 -16.83 -27.97 25.79
N ASP A 9 -16.47 -26.78 25.27
CA ASP A 9 -17.33 -25.58 25.43
C ASP A 9 -17.50 -24.70 24.18
N SER A 10 -17.02 -25.12 22.99
CA SER A 10 -17.15 -24.29 21.79
C SER A 10 -18.50 -24.51 21.08
N ILE A 11 -19.33 -23.46 21.04
CA ILE A 11 -20.60 -23.45 20.28
C ILE A 11 -20.34 -23.41 18.75
N ALA A 12 -19.10 -23.13 18.33
CA ALA A 12 -18.76 -22.98 16.92
C ALA A 12 -18.78 -24.35 16.19
N PRO A 13 -19.46 -24.45 15.03
CA PRO A 13 -19.51 -25.68 14.26
C PRO A 13 -18.15 -26.00 13.62
N ILE A 14 -17.76 -27.28 13.67
CA ILE A 14 -16.53 -27.76 13.02
C ILE A 14 -16.68 -27.64 11.50
N ARG A 15 -15.71 -26.99 10.85
CA ARG A 15 -15.65 -26.82 9.39
C ARG A 15 -14.26 -27.10 8.86
N THR A 16 -14.19 -27.53 7.60
CA THR A 16 -12.93 -27.70 6.86
C THR A 16 -12.61 -26.47 6.03
N VAL A 17 -11.33 -26.08 6.00
CA VAL A 17 -10.85 -24.94 5.20
C VAL A 17 -10.91 -25.30 3.72
N LYS A 18 -11.66 -24.52 2.92
CA LYS A 18 -11.83 -24.76 1.47
C LYS A 18 -10.86 -23.96 0.59
N ARG A 19 -10.48 -22.76 1.03
CA ARG A 19 -9.61 -21.83 0.29
C ARG A 19 -8.88 -20.92 1.28
N ILE A 20 -7.70 -20.47 0.88
CA ILE A 20 -6.90 -19.48 1.61
C ILE A 20 -6.81 -18.24 0.72
N GLN A 21 -7.30 -17.12 1.22
CA GLN A 21 -7.13 -15.82 0.58
C GLN A 21 -5.94 -15.14 1.23
N LEU A 22 -4.97 -14.73 0.42
CA LEU A 22 -3.85 -13.90 0.88
C LEU A 22 -4.19 -12.43 0.63
N GLY A 23 -3.78 -11.58 1.56
CA GLY A 23 -3.98 -10.14 1.51
C GLY A 23 -2.94 -9.43 2.35
N ILE A 24 -2.98 -8.11 2.30
CA ILE A 24 -2.25 -7.23 3.21
C ILE A 24 -3.30 -6.71 4.19
N LEU A 25 -3.00 -6.69 5.49
CA LEU A 25 -3.92 -6.14 6.50
C LEU A 25 -3.99 -4.60 6.36
N SER A 26 -5.02 -3.92 6.84
CA SER A 26 -4.94 -2.45 7.09
C SER A 26 -4.27 -2.12 8.40
N PRO A 27 -3.79 -0.89 8.60
CA PRO A 27 -3.60 -0.33 9.94
C PRO A 27 -4.88 -0.38 10.79
N ASP A 28 -6.03 -0.01 10.23
CA ASP A 28 -7.32 -0.05 10.91
C ASP A 28 -7.76 -1.47 11.27
N GLU A 29 -7.60 -2.46 10.38
CA GLU A 29 -7.79 -3.87 10.74
C GLU A 29 -6.81 -4.35 11.79
N ILE A 30 -5.53 -3.96 11.72
CA ILE A 30 -4.52 -4.31 12.73
C ILE A 30 -4.96 -3.76 14.10
N ARG A 31 -5.44 -2.51 14.17
CA ARG A 31 -5.98 -1.92 15.40
C ARG A 31 -7.23 -2.64 15.87
N ALA A 32 -8.17 -2.95 14.97
CA ALA A 32 -9.44 -3.61 15.29
C ALA A 32 -9.26 -5.06 15.76
N MET A 33 -8.28 -5.78 15.20
CA MET A 33 -7.92 -7.13 15.65
C MET A 33 -7.08 -7.14 16.93
N SER A 34 -6.54 -5.99 17.33
CA SER A 34 -5.64 -5.93 18.47
C SER A 34 -6.41 -5.97 19.79
N SER A 35 -5.95 -6.82 20.71
CA SER A 35 -6.48 -6.90 22.07
C SER A 35 -5.80 -5.92 23.05
N SER A 36 -4.80 -5.17 22.59
CA SER A 36 -4.19 -4.09 23.38
C SER A 36 -4.83 -2.76 23.02
N GLU A 37 -5.80 -2.32 23.82
CA GLU A 37 -6.42 -1.01 23.65
C GLU A 37 -5.37 0.09 23.78
N GLY A 38 -5.24 0.92 22.75
CA GLY A 38 -4.27 2.02 22.69
C GLY A 38 -2.83 1.59 22.34
N GLY A 39 -2.62 0.32 21.99
CA GLY A 39 -1.34 -0.22 21.53
C GLY A 39 -0.31 -0.42 22.64
N ILE A 40 0.84 -0.98 22.27
CA ILE A 40 1.98 -1.12 23.18
C ILE A 40 2.73 0.21 23.23
N ARG A 41 2.80 0.80 24.41
CA ARG A 41 3.39 2.12 24.68
C ARG A 41 4.64 2.06 25.53
N TYR A 42 4.78 0.97 26.30
CA TYR A 42 5.81 0.81 27.30
C TYR A 42 6.77 -0.31 26.90
N ALA A 43 8.06 -0.02 26.97
CA ALA A 43 9.10 -1.05 26.77
C ALA A 43 9.24 -1.93 28.01
N GLU A 44 8.83 -1.45 29.20
CA GLU A 44 8.91 -2.24 30.42
C GLU A 44 7.90 -3.39 30.41
N VAL A 45 8.36 -4.51 30.95
CA VAL A 45 7.64 -5.77 30.93
C VAL A 45 6.78 -5.96 32.18
N TYR A 46 7.31 -5.53 33.33
CA TYR A 46 6.67 -5.66 34.63
C TYR A 46 6.61 -4.30 35.34
N GLU A 47 5.55 -4.10 36.11
CA GLU A 47 5.37 -2.97 37.02
C GLU A 47 4.92 -3.54 38.36
N ASN A 48 5.67 -3.26 39.44
CA ASN A 48 5.39 -3.78 40.79
C ASN A 48 5.22 -5.31 40.86
N GLY A 49 6.04 -6.06 40.10
CA GLY A 49 6.00 -7.53 40.07
C GLY A 49 4.82 -8.13 39.29
N ARG A 50 4.00 -7.30 38.61
CA ARG A 50 2.91 -7.75 37.73
C ARG A 50 3.19 -7.34 36.28
N PRO A 51 2.72 -8.10 35.28
CA PRO A 51 2.90 -7.70 33.89
C PRO A 51 2.23 -6.35 33.63
N LYS A 52 2.91 -5.47 32.90
CA LYS A 52 2.47 -4.10 32.66
C LYS A 52 1.41 -4.04 31.55
N LEU A 53 0.30 -3.36 31.80
CA LEU A 53 -0.71 -3.06 30.78
C LEU A 53 -0.14 -2.06 29.76
N GLY A 54 -0.37 -2.33 28.47
CA GLY A 54 0.26 -1.57 27.38
C GLY A 54 1.77 -1.77 27.28
N GLY A 55 2.34 -2.76 27.98
CA GLY A 55 3.73 -3.21 27.86
C GLY A 55 3.86 -4.44 26.97
N LEU A 56 5.09 -4.91 26.73
CA LEU A 56 5.33 -6.07 25.86
C LEU A 56 4.73 -7.38 26.39
N MET A 57 4.52 -7.50 27.70
CA MET A 57 3.87 -8.65 28.35
C MET A 57 2.46 -8.30 28.84
N ASP A 58 1.73 -7.49 28.09
CA ASP A 58 0.35 -7.16 28.41
C ASP A 58 -0.49 -8.46 28.57
N PRO A 59 -1.14 -8.67 29.73
CA PRO A 59 -1.89 -9.89 30.03
C PRO A 59 -3.11 -10.13 29.12
N ARG A 60 -3.51 -9.13 28.32
CA ARG A 60 -4.53 -9.25 27.27
C ARG A 60 -4.01 -9.96 26.01
N LEU A 61 -2.70 -9.97 25.78
CA LEU A 61 -2.08 -10.62 24.61
C LEU A 61 -1.88 -12.12 24.80
N GLY A 62 -1.90 -12.59 26.04
CA GLY A 62 -1.70 -13.98 26.40
C GLY A 62 -1.13 -14.12 27.80
N THR A 63 -0.89 -15.35 28.23
CA THR A 63 -0.24 -15.66 29.49
C THR A 63 0.93 -16.61 29.24
N VAL A 64 2.07 -16.33 29.85
CA VAL A 64 3.21 -17.26 29.92
C VAL A 64 3.27 -18.00 31.26
N ASP A 65 2.51 -17.52 32.25
CA ASP A 65 2.49 -18.08 33.58
C ASP A 65 1.36 -19.11 33.67
N ARG A 66 1.69 -20.30 34.19
CA ARG A 66 0.72 -21.39 34.40
C ARG A 66 -0.34 -21.02 35.43
N MET A 67 -0.03 -20.13 36.36
CA MET A 67 -0.96 -19.67 37.40
C MET A 67 -1.85 -18.52 36.94
N MET A 68 -1.50 -17.85 35.84
CA MET A 68 -2.31 -16.76 35.28
C MET A 68 -3.13 -17.20 34.08
N ARG A 69 -4.28 -16.55 33.91
CA ARG A 69 -5.16 -16.73 32.75
C ARG A 69 -5.12 -15.49 31.88
N CYS A 70 -5.25 -15.68 30.56
CA CYS A 70 -5.33 -14.57 29.64
C CYS A 70 -6.57 -13.71 29.93
N GLN A 71 -6.41 -12.38 29.96
CA GLN A 71 -7.53 -11.49 30.26
C GLN A 71 -8.55 -11.38 29.11
N THR A 72 -8.19 -11.82 27.91
CA THR A 72 -9.06 -11.74 26.72
C THR A 72 -9.92 -13.00 26.54
N CYS A 73 -9.32 -14.19 26.61
CA CYS A 73 -10.03 -15.46 26.37
C CYS A 73 -10.19 -16.35 27.61
N ALA A 74 -9.65 -15.95 28.77
CA ALA A 74 -9.61 -16.75 30.01
C ALA A 74 -8.88 -18.12 29.91
N GLY A 75 -8.27 -18.41 28.76
CA GLY A 75 -7.48 -19.61 28.51
C GLY A 75 -6.18 -19.63 29.31
N ASN A 76 -5.71 -20.85 29.59
CA ASN A 76 -4.38 -21.10 30.14
C ASN A 76 -3.29 -21.01 29.05
N MET A 77 -2.03 -21.25 29.41
CA MET A 77 -0.88 -21.17 28.49
C MET A 77 -0.98 -22.12 27.28
N THR A 78 -1.69 -23.25 27.40
CA THR A 78 -1.80 -24.26 26.33
C THR A 78 -3.03 -24.07 25.45
N GLU A 79 -4.10 -23.51 25.98
CA GLU A 79 -5.37 -23.32 25.28
C GLU A 79 -5.47 -21.95 24.61
N CYS A 80 -4.78 -20.94 25.15
CA CYS A 80 -4.77 -19.60 24.59
C CYS A 80 -3.98 -19.59 23.26
N PRO A 81 -4.59 -19.21 22.13
CA PRO A 81 -3.89 -19.11 20.85
C PRO A 81 -2.92 -17.92 20.77
N GLY A 82 -2.98 -17.00 21.75
CA GLY A 82 -2.36 -15.69 21.70
C GLY A 82 -3.24 -14.67 20.96
N HIS A 83 -3.12 -13.42 21.37
CA HIS A 83 -3.87 -12.30 20.80
C HIS A 83 -2.93 -11.24 20.25
N PHE A 84 -3.33 -10.59 19.15
CA PHE A 84 -2.47 -9.61 18.49
C PHE A 84 -2.39 -8.31 19.28
N GLY A 85 -1.17 -7.76 19.36
CA GLY A 85 -0.90 -6.39 19.75
C GLY A 85 -0.65 -5.51 18.54
N HIS A 86 -0.73 -4.20 18.70
CA HIS A 86 -0.25 -3.24 17.70
C HIS A 86 0.61 -2.16 18.37
N ILE A 87 1.44 -1.53 17.55
CA ILE A 87 2.26 -0.37 17.93
C ILE A 87 1.96 0.70 16.90
N ASP A 88 1.44 1.84 17.34
CA ASP A 88 1.29 3.00 16.47
C ASP A 88 2.65 3.68 16.32
N LEU A 89 3.10 3.80 15.08
CA LEU A 89 4.31 4.53 14.75
C LEU A 89 3.98 6.02 14.57
N ALA A 90 4.89 6.89 15.02
CA ALA A 90 4.71 8.33 14.86
C ALA A 90 4.80 8.80 13.40
N LYS A 91 5.48 8.02 12.55
CA LYS A 91 5.64 8.24 11.11
C LYS A 91 5.60 6.90 10.37
N PRO A 92 5.15 6.89 9.10
CA PRO A 92 5.22 5.70 8.26
C PRO A 92 6.69 5.30 8.03
N VAL A 93 6.93 3.99 7.96
CA VAL A 93 8.25 3.38 7.72
C VAL A 93 8.17 2.30 6.63
N PHE A 94 9.02 2.42 5.60
CA PHE A 94 9.03 1.46 4.50
C PHE A 94 9.14 0.01 4.96
N HIS A 95 8.19 -0.81 4.52
CA HIS A 95 8.28 -2.25 4.71
C HIS A 95 9.33 -2.87 3.76
N ILE A 96 10.41 -3.40 4.32
CA ILE A 96 11.58 -3.88 3.55
C ILE A 96 11.23 -4.96 2.51
N GLY A 97 10.26 -5.82 2.82
CA GLY A 97 9.77 -6.86 1.91
C GLY A 97 8.99 -6.32 0.70
N PHE A 98 8.46 -5.11 0.81
CA PHE A 98 7.67 -4.46 -0.24
C PHE A 98 8.40 -3.33 -0.95
N LEU A 99 9.51 -2.82 -0.39
CA LEU A 99 10.29 -1.71 -0.95
C LEU A 99 10.58 -1.84 -2.46
N THR A 100 10.93 -3.03 -2.94
CA THR A 100 11.16 -3.27 -4.38
C THR A 100 9.88 -3.11 -5.22
N LYS A 101 8.72 -3.50 -4.69
CA LYS A 101 7.42 -3.29 -5.33
C LYS A 101 7.03 -1.81 -5.27
N THR A 102 7.20 -1.16 -4.11
CA THR A 102 6.97 0.27 -3.90
C THR A 102 7.71 1.12 -4.95
N ILE A 103 9.01 0.85 -5.17
CA ILE A 103 9.80 1.55 -6.21
C ILE A 103 9.24 1.32 -7.62
N LYS A 104 8.77 0.10 -7.93
CA LYS A 104 8.18 -0.19 -9.25
C LYS A 104 6.88 0.59 -9.45
N VAL A 105 6.02 0.63 -8.44
CA VAL A 105 4.76 1.38 -8.48
C VAL A 105 5.04 2.87 -8.64
N LEU A 106 5.96 3.44 -7.84
CA LEU A 106 6.36 4.85 -7.95
C LEU A 106 6.93 5.23 -9.33
N ARG A 107 7.50 4.28 -10.08
CA ARG A 107 7.96 4.50 -11.46
C ARG A 107 6.85 4.34 -12.50
N CYS A 108 5.68 3.83 -12.11
CA CYS A 108 4.50 3.72 -12.96
C CYS A 108 3.56 4.90 -12.80
N VAL A 109 3.46 5.46 -11.60
CA VAL A 109 2.57 6.60 -11.29
C VAL A 109 3.32 7.92 -11.31
N CYS A 110 2.61 9.00 -11.55
CA CYS A 110 3.16 10.34 -11.52
C CYS A 110 3.42 10.78 -10.08
N PHE A 111 4.61 11.32 -9.83
CA PHE A 111 5.02 11.80 -8.50
C PHE A 111 4.16 12.95 -7.95
N TYR A 112 3.45 13.67 -8.82
CA TYR A 112 2.65 14.85 -8.46
C TYR A 112 1.13 14.60 -8.45
N CYS A 113 0.57 14.06 -9.53
CA CYS A 113 -0.87 13.83 -9.65
C CYS A 113 -1.33 12.39 -9.36
N SER A 114 -0.41 11.48 -8.99
CA SER A 114 -0.70 10.08 -8.65
C SER A 114 -1.35 9.20 -9.72
N ARG A 115 -1.66 9.75 -10.90
CA ARG A 115 -2.17 8.99 -12.04
C ARG A 115 -1.07 8.17 -12.71
N LEU A 116 -1.46 7.10 -13.40
CA LEU A 116 -0.53 6.30 -14.20
C LEU A 116 0.16 7.19 -15.25
N LEU A 117 1.46 6.98 -15.50
CA LEU A 117 2.22 7.77 -16.48
C LEU A 117 1.86 7.44 -17.93
N ALA A 118 1.25 6.28 -18.17
CA ALA A 118 0.89 5.82 -19.50
C ALA A 118 -0.63 5.68 -19.61
N SER A 119 -1.21 6.34 -20.63
CA SER A 119 -2.62 6.16 -20.95
C SER A 119 -2.91 4.69 -21.26
N PRO A 120 -4.04 4.13 -20.77
CA PRO A 120 -4.53 2.82 -21.19
C PRO A 120 -4.80 2.75 -22.70
N GLU A 121 -4.93 3.90 -23.38
CA GLU A 121 -5.15 3.96 -24.82
C GLU A 121 -3.90 3.69 -25.66
N ASN A 122 -2.71 3.84 -25.06
CA ASN A 122 -1.44 3.60 -25.73
C ASN A 122 -1.34 2.15 -26.23
N ALA A 123 -0.91 1.96 -27.48
CA ALA A 123 -0.79 0.62 -28.10
C ALA A 123 0.02 -0.37 -27.24
N LYS A 124 1.16 0.08 -26.69
CA LYS A 124 2.02 -0.73 -25.80
C LYS A 124 1.33 -1.08 -24.48
N MET A 125 0.50 -0.18 -23.95
CA MET A 125 -0.25 -0.41 -22.71
C MET A 125 -1.39 -1.40 -22.95
N LYS A 126 -2.12 -1.27 -24.07
CA LYS A 126 -3.14 -2.26 -24.48
C LYS A 126 -2.54 -3.65 -24.68
N GLU A 127 -1.37 -3.74 -25.30
CA GLU A 127 -0.65 -5.01 -25.44
C GLU A 127 -0.24 -5.59 -24.08
N ALA A 128 0.28 -4.75 -23.17
CA ALA A 128 0.63 -5.17 -21.82
C ALA A 128 -0.59 -5.71 -21.06
N LEU A 129 -1.75 -5.06 -21.17
CA LEU A 129 -3.00 -5.46 -20.51
C LEU A 129 -3.56 -6.76 -21.10
N SER A 130 -3.53 -6.92 -22.43
CA SER A 130 -4.04 -8.12 -23.09
C SER A 130 -3.18 -9.36 -22.79
N ARG A 131 -1.84 -9.23 -22.83
CA ARG A 131 -0.88 -10.32 -22.59
C ARG A 131 -0.72 -10.71 -21.11
N SER A 132 -1.29 -9.92 -20.21
CA SER A 132 -1.23 -10.13 -18.75
C SER A 132 -2.59 -10.47 -18.12
N LYS A 133 -3.62 -10.75 -18.93
CA LYS A 133 -4.94 -11.15 -18.44
C LYS A 133 -4.83 -12.39 -17.52
N GLY A 134 -5.36 -12.27 -16.30
CA GLY A 134 -5.33 -13.35 -15.29
C GLY A 134 -4.01 -13.52 -14.52
N ASN A 135 -2.95 -12.77 -14.84
CA ASN A 135 -1.68 -12.82 -14.10
C ASN A 135 -1.25 -11.43 -13.61
N PRO A 136 -1.65 -11.03 -12.38
CA PRO A 136 -1.37 -9.70 -11.85
C PRO A 136 0.13 -9.40 -11.67
N LYS A 137 0.93 -10.41 -11.31
CA LYS A 137 2.39 -10.28 -11.18
C LYS A 137 3.05 -9.92 -12.52
N LYS A 138 2.59 -10.57 -13.60
CA LYS A 138 3.07 -10.30 -14.96
C LYS A 138 2.59 -8.93 -15.44
N ARG A 139 1.37 -8.53 -15.07
CA ARG A 139 0.80 -7.21 -15.39
C ARG A 139 1.67 -6.08 -14.88
N LEU A 140 1.99 -6.07 -13.58
CA LEU A 140 2.84 -5.02 -13.00
C LEU A 140 4.19 -4.91 -13.72
N MET A 141 4.80 -6.03 -14.10
CA MET A 141 6.07 -6.04 -14.83
C MET A 141 5.96 -5.38 -16.21
N MET A 142 4.93 -5.74 -17.00
CA MET A 142 4.74 -5.15 -18.33
C MET A 142 4.37 -3.67 -18.26
N VAL A 143 3.50 -3.28 -17.32
CA VAL A 143 3.12 -1.88 -17.11
C VAL A 143 4.33 -1.05 -16.70
N TYR A 144 5.16 -1.60 -15.80
CA TYR A 144 6.44 -0.99 -15.43
C TYR A 144 7.36 -0.79 -16.63
N ASP A 145 7.46 -1.76 -17.53
CA ASP A 145 8.31 -1.64 -18.72
C ASP A 145 7.84 -0.55 -19.70
N VAL A 146 6.54 -0.29 -19.76
CA VAL A 146 5.96 0.83 -20.53
C VAL A 146 6.24 2.17 -19.84
N CYS A 147 6.06 2.24 -18.52
CA CYS A 147 6.13 3.50 -17.77
C CYS A 147 7.57 3.95 -17.50
N LYS A 148 8.52 3.03 -17.28
CA LYS A 148 9.93 3.37 -16.95
C LYS A 148 10.63 4.24 -18.00
N ALA A 149 10.15 4.19 -19.24
CA ALA A 149 10.71 4.98 -20.35
C ALA A 149 10.19 6.41 -20.37
N LYS A 150 9.04 6.69 -19.73
CA LYS A 150 8.39 8.00 -19.74
C LYS A 150 9.02 8.90 -18.68
N LYS A 151 9.45 10.08 -19.12
CA LYS A 151 10.08 11.10 -18.25
C LYS A 151 9.16 12.27 -17.95
N ILE A 152 8.00 12.33 -18.61
CA ILE A 152 7.01 13.40 -18.52
C ILE A 152 5.65 12.72 -18.34
N CYS A 153 4.82 13.27 -17.45
CA CYS A 153 3.44 12.79 -17.26
C CYS A 153 2.57 13.19 -18.47
N GLU A 154 2.15 12.22 -19.26
CA GLU A 154 1.34 12.44 -20.46
C GLU A 154 -0.06 12.93 -20.09
N GLY A 155 -0.42 14.12 -20.59
CA GLY A 155 -1.76 14.70 -20.48
C GLY A 155 -1.80 16.19 -20.13
N GLY A 156 -0.63 16.85 -20.09
CA GLY A 156 -0.52 18.30 -20.23
C GLY A 156 -0.58 18.78 -21.69
N ALA A 157 -0.70 17.88 -22.67
CA ALA A 157 -0.65 18.23 -24.10
C ALA A 157 -1.84 19.07 -24.60
N GLU A 158 -2.87 19.29 -23.78
CA GLU A 158 -3.98 20.20 -24.12
C GLU A 158 -3.74 21.66 -23.67
N ILE A 159 -2.64 21.96 -22.96
CA ILE A 159 -2.37 23.31 -22.42
C ILE A 159 -1.45 24.15 -23.32
N ASP A 160 -0.59 23.52 -24.13
CA ASP A 160 0.40 24.25 -24.96
C ASP A 160 -0.05 24.57 -26.39
N SER A 161 -1.29 24.22 -26.78
CA SER A 161 -1.81 24.55 -28.13
C SER A 161 -2.66 25.83 -28.19
N LYS A 162 -2.62 26.68 -27.15
CA LYS A 162 -3.37 27.97 -27.12
C LYS A 162 -2.49 29.19 -26.81
N LYS A 163 -1.25 29.19 -27.28
CA LYS A 163 -0.49 30.43 -27.48
C LYS A 163 0.21 30.31 -28.81
N ASP A 164 -0.55 30.53 -29.87
CA ASP A 164 -0.12 31.33 -31.02
C ASP A 164 -1.31 31.44 -32.00
N ASP A 165 -1.67 32.68 -32.26
CA ASP A 165 -2.47 33.14 -33.38
C ASP A 165 -4.01 32.98 -33.37
N ALA A 166 -4.62 33.84 -34.18
CA ALA A 166 -5.90 34.48 -33.96
C ALA A 166 -7.15 33.61 -34.19
N GLY A 167 -8.29 34.18 -33.75
CA GLY A 167 -9.60 33.54 -33.64
C GLY A 167 -10.06 32.69 -34.83
N GLU A 168 -10.58 31.52 -34.48
CA GLU A 168 -11.75 30.90 -35.11
C GLU A 168 -12.40 29.96 -34.09
N ALA A 169 -13.72 30.07 -33.89
CA ALA A 169 -14.49 29.20 -33.02
C ALA A 169 -14.65 27.84 -33.70
N VAL A 170 -13.94 26.82 -33.19
CA VAL A 170 -14.03 25.43 -33.66
C VAL A 170 -15.03 24.66 -32.79
N PRO A 171 -15.90 23.79 -33.37
CA PRO A 171 -17.09 23.27 -32.70
C PRO A 171 -16.79 22.37 -31.50
N GLU A 172 -17.64 22.46 -30.49
CA GLU A 172 -17.74 21.56 -29.34
C GLU A 172 -18.15 20.15 -29.79
N ASP A 173 -17.22 19.30 -30.26
CA ASP A 173 -17.46 17.85 -30.32
C ASP A 173 -16.17 17.08 -30.64
N LYS A 174 -15.38 16.80 -29.60
CA LYS A 174 -14.48 15.63 -29.45
C LYS A 174 -13.82 15.67 -28.07
N LYS A 175 -14.57 15.30 -27.03
CA LYS A 175 -13.99 14.85 -25.75
C LYS A 175 -13.17 13.58 -26.02
N LYS A 176 -11.89 13.72 -26.38
CA LYS A 176 -10.95 12.60 -26.44
C LYS A 176 -10.57 12.23 -25.00
N SER A 177 -11.26 11.20 -24.51
CA SER A 177 -10.81 10.22 -23.51
C SER A 177 -9.94 10.74 -22.35
N GLY A 178 -10.59 11.25 -21.29
CA GLY A 178 -10.34 11.05 -19.84
C GLY A 178 -8.93 11.06 -19.21
N PHE A 179 -7.84 11.06 -19.96
CA PHE A 179 -6.48 10.87 -19.48
C PHE A 179 -5.75 12.20 -19.38
N SER A 180 -6.06 12.95 -18.32
CA SER A 180 -5.43 14.24 -18.01
C SER A 180 -4.28 14.03 -17.00
N GLY A 181 -3.07 13.85 -17.51
CA GLY A 181 -1.82 14.00 -16.76
C GLY A 181 -1.43 15.46 -16.53
N CYS A 182 -0.45 15.71 -15.66
CA CYS A 182 -0.07 17.07 -15.24
C CYS A 182 1.10 17.68 -16.03
N GLY A 183 1.73 16.97 -16.97
CA GLY A 183 2.84 17.50 -17.77
C GLY A 183 4.17 17.71 -17.03
N ARG A 184 4.28 17.39 -15.74
CA ARG A 184 5.52 17.55 -14.96
C ARG A 184 6.55 16.46 -15.26
N TYR A 185 7.84 16.84 -15.22
CA TYR A 185 8.96 15.90 -15.29
C TYR A 185 9.00 14.95 -14.09
N GLN A 186 9.31 13.68 -14.37
CA GLN A 186 9.35 12.60 -13.39
C GLN A 186 10.77 12.33 -12.90
N PRO A 187 10.96 12.03 -11.60
CA PRO A 187 12.27 11.69 -11.07
C PRO A 187 12.72 10.30 -11.50
N SER A 188 14.04 10.13 -11.63
CA SER A 188 14.65 8.81 -11.54
C SER A 188 14.81 8.42 -10.08
N ILE A 189 14.06 7.41 -9.65
CA ILE A 189 14.08 6.92 -8.26
C ILE A 189 15.26 5.97 -8.07
N ARG A 190 16.19 6.32 -7.18
CA ARG A 190 17.33 5.50 -6.77
C ARG A 190 17.17 5.01 -5.34
N ARG A 191 17.65 3.80 -5.07
CA ARG A 191 17.68 3.19 -3.75
C ARG A 191 19.12 3.12 -3.26
N SER A 192 19.37 3.58 -2.04
CA SER A 192 20.63 3.41 -1.31
C SER A 192 20.32 2.81 0.05
N GLY A 193 20.50 1.50 0.22
CA GLY A 193 20.09 0.80 1.44
C GLY A 193 18.57 0.82 1.64
N LEU A 194 18.11 1.55 2.67
CA LEU A 194 16.69 1.79 2.98
C LEU A 194 16.18 3.13 2.43
N ASP A 195 17.09 4.02 2.05
CA ASP A 195 16.72 5.36 1.60
C ASP A 195 16.39 5.39 0.11
N LEU A 196 15.38 6.19 -0.23
CA LEU A 196 14.99 6.49 -1.59
C LEU A 196 15.34 7.94 -1.93
N THR A 197 15.89 8.16 -3.11
CA THR A 197 16.21 9.50 -3.63
C THR A 197 15.61 9.67 -5.02
N GLY A 198 14.97 10.80 -5.27
CA GLY A 198 14.48 11.19 -6.58
C GLY A 198 15.47 12.15 -7.23
N GLU A 199 15.88 11.85 -8.46
CA GLU A 199 16.75 12.71 -9.26
C GLU A 199 16.04 13.19 -10.54
N TRP A 200 15.85 14.50 -10.68
CA TRP A 200 15.29 15.15 -11.86
C TRP A 200 16.41 15.66 -12.76
N LYS A 201 16.42 15.19 -14.02
CA LYS A 201 17.34 15.71 -15.04
C LYS A 201 16.89 17.08 -15.57
N GLN A 202 15.58 17.27 -15.67
CA GLN A 202 14.91 18.49 -16.11
C GLN A 202 13.74 18.74 -15.16
N THR A 203 13.43 20.02 -14.93
CA THR A 203 12.35 20.48 -14.07
C THR A 203 11.56 21.54 -14.84
N ASN A 204 10.25 21.63 -14.59
CA ASN A 204 9.42 22.68 -15.18
C ASN A 204 9.65 24.04 -14.47
N GLU A 205 10.11 24.00 -13.22
CA GLU A 205 10.38 25.16 -12.37
C GLU A 205 11.88 25.19 -12.04
N GLU A 206 12.57 26.33 -12.25
CA GLU A 206 14.01 26.46 -11.96
C GLU A 206 14.34 26.37 -10.47
N SER A 207 13.39 26.74 -9.60
CA SER A 207 13.52 26.63 -8.14
C SER A 207 13.44 25.20 -7.62
N GLN A 208 13.01 24.24 -8.44
CA GLN A 208 12.84 22.86 -8.00
C GLN A 208 14.19 22.17 -7.83
N GLU A 209 14.43 21.58 -6.66
CA GLU A 209 15.63 20.78 -6.41
C GLU A 209 15.72 19.58 -7.36
N LYS A 210 16.89 19.44 -8.01
CA LYS A 210 17.17 18.34 -8.94
C LYS A 210 17.39 17.01 -8.24
N LYS A 211 17.60 17.00 -6.93
CA LYS A 211 17.79 15.79 -6.13
C LYS A 211 17.20 15.98 -4.75
N GLN A 212 16.24 15.14 -4.38
CA GLN A 212 15.59 15.20 -3.07
C GLN A 212 15.40 13.79 -2.49
N PRO A 213 15.48 13.61 -1.15
CA PRO A 213 15.08 12.37 -0.51
C PRO A 213 13.57 12.16 -0.64
N ILE A 214 13.17 10.92 -0.88
CA ILE A 214 11.75 10.53 -0.96
C ILE A 214 11.37 9.92 0.39
N SER A 215 10.64 10.68 1.21
CA SER A 215 10.14 10.21 2.50
C SER A 215 9.00 9.19 2.33
N ALA A 216 8.84 8.36 3.35
CA ALA A 216 7.71 7.45 3.50
C ALA A 216 6.38 8.21 3.41
N ASP A 217 6.22 9.31 4.13
CA ASP A 217 5.03 10.18 4.09
C ASP A 217 4.64 10.58 2.66
N ARG A 218 5.63 10.96 1.84
CA ARG A 218 5.36 11.40 0.47
C ARG A 218 4.90 10.26 -0.42
N VAL A 219 5.52 9.08 -0.28
CA VAL A 219 5.09 7.88 -1.05
C VAL A 219 3.68 7.49 -0.65
N LEU A 220 3.39 7.56 0.65
CA LEU A 220 2.08 7.26 1.18
C LEU A 220 1.00 8.21 0.62
N GLU A 221 1.27 9.51 0.60
CA GLU A 221 0.37 10.51 -0.01
C GLU A 221 0.15 10.25 -1.51
N ILE A 222 1.20 9.84 -2.24
CA ILE A 222 1.07 9.49 -3.66
C ILE A 222 0.15 8.27 -3.80
N PHE A 223 0.37 7.22 -3.01
CA PHE A 223 -0.41 5.98 -3.07
C PHE A 223 -1.87 6.21 -2.65
N ARG A 224 -2.11 7.13 -1.70
CA ARG A 224 -3.42 7.64 -1.30
C ARG A 224 -4.28 8.15 -2.42
N ASN A 225 -3.65 8.78 -3.40
CA ASN A 225 -4.33 9.42 -4.51
C ASN A 225 -4.39 8.55 -5.79
N ILE A 226 -3.95 7.29 -5.74
CA ILE A 226 -4.10 6.37 -6.88
C ILE A 226 -5.56 5.90 -6.94
N SER A 227 -6.18 6.01 -8.12
CA SER A 227 -7.55 5.56 -8.33
C SER A 227 -7.67 4.02 -8.38
N ASP A 228 -8.85 3.49 -8.04
CA ASP A 228 -9.13 2.04 -8.14
C ASP A 228 -8.95 1.52 -9.58
N GLU A 229 -9.24 2.35 -10.57
CA GLU A 229 -9.03 2.02 -11.98
C GLU A 229 -7.54 1.84 -12.29
N ASP A 230 -6.70 2.80 -11.88
CA ASP A 230 -5.24 2.73 -12.06
C ASP A 230 -4.62 1.55 -11.29
N CYS A 231 -5.18 1.25 -10.13
CA CYS A 231 -4.81 0.10 -9.32
C CYS A 231 -5.04 -1.24 -10.04
N LEU A 232 -6.21 -1.43 -10.65
CA LEU A 232 -6.52 -2.60 -11.46
C LEU A 232 -5.62 -2.72 -12.69
N LEU A 233 -5.27 -1.58 -13.30
CA LEU A 233 -4.32 -1.50 -14.42
C LEU A 233 -2.90 -1.90 -13.99
N LEU A 234 -2.46 -1.52 -12.79
CA LEU A 234 -1.18 -1.95 -12.21
C LEU A 234 -1.15 -3.44 -11.86
N GLY A 235 -2.32 -4.08 -11.73
CA GLY A 235 -2.45 -5.48 -11.33
C GLY A 235 -2.56 -5.66 -9.82
N PHE A 236 -3.15 -4.69 -9.14
CA PHE A 236 -3.56 -4.82 -7.75
C PHE A 236 -5.09 -4.88 -7.70
N ASP A 237 -5.63 -5.62 -6.73
CA ASP A 237 -7.06 -5.66 -6.47
C ASP A 237 -7.33 -4.72 -5.29
N PRO A 238 -8.10 -3.63 -5.48
CA PRO A 238 -8.28 -2.62 -4.43
C PRO A 238 -8.85 -3.22 -3.16
N LYS A 239 -9.74 -4.20 -3.29
CA LYS A 239 -10.40 -4.90 -2.18
C LYS A 239 -9.43 -5.66 -1.26
N TYR A 240 -8.28 -6.10 -1.78
CA TYR A 240 -7.34 -6.95 -1.02
C TYR A 240 -5.98 -6.29 -0.80
N ILE A 241 -5.71 -5.13 -1.42
CA ILE A 241 -4.37 -4.55 -1.48
C ILE A 241 -4.34 -3.03 -1.22
N LEU A 242 -5.40 -2.25 -1.53
CA LEU A 242 -5.25 -0.78 -1.65
C LEU A 242 -6.12 0.09 -0.75
N ASP A 243 -7.09 -0.46 -0.02
CA ASP A 243 -7.67 0.26 1.13
C ASP A 243 -6.62 0.51 2.25
N TYR A 244 -5.38 0.04 2.07
CA TYR A 244 -4.36 -0.13 3.10
C TYR A 244 -3.04 0.59 2.76
N GLN A 245 -3.13 1.83 2.28
CA GLN A 245 -2.01 2.61 1.71
C GLN A 245 -0.79 2.75 2.64
N ASP A 246 -0.93 2.43 3.94
CA ASP A 246 0.06 2.58 5.00
C ASP A 246 0.92 1.31 5.30
N ILE A 247 0.87 0.22 4.51
CA ILE A 247 1.71 -0.99 4.78
C ILE A 247 2.79 -1.27 3.72
N LEU A 248 2.73 -0.58 2.59
CA LEU A 248 3.87 -0.54 1.66
C LEU A 248 4.95 0.46 2.12
N VAL A 249 4.61 1.27 3.12
CA VAL A 249 5.32 2.47 3.56
C VAL A 249 5.16 2.63 5.06
#